data_AF-A0A8I2G5T0-F1
#
_entry.id   AF-A0A8I2G5T0-F1
#
_cell.length_a   1.000
_cell.length_b   1.000
_cell.length_c   1.000
_cell.angle_alpha   90.00
_cell.angle_beta   90.00
_cell.angle_gamma   90.00
#
_symmetry.space_group_name_H-M   'P 1'
#
loop_
_entity.id
_entity.type
_entity.pdbx_description
1 polymer ?
#
loop_
_entity_poly.entity_id
_entity_poly.type
_entity_poly.pdbx_seq_one_letter_code
_entity_poly.pdbx_strand_id
1 'polypeptide(L)'
;MRIGKMKKMKETALGCDTVTALLSRYQDNELDRDMQVKINTHLLECDACRKELESLEQVTHQVKQLPEVDTAVNFTAVVMETIIEKEEEKIRWFKLPSLAYSFVFILFLLLGVWFNSSLGNINGGSPQNQPETYMAQLLTESQNLRLINVQEIAMELLDIGNGNGATHEK
;
A
#
# COMPACT_ATOMS: atom_id res chain seq x y z
N MET A 1 -52.86 -12.48 25.90
CA MET A 1 -52.49 -13.67 25.11
C MET A 1 -50.99 -13.60 24.86
N ARG A 2 -50.26 -14.58 25.40
CA ARG A 2 -48.78 -14.63 25.41
C ARG A 2 -48.26 -15.06 24.04
N ILE A 3 -47.31 -14.31 23.51
CA ILE A 3 -46.29 -14.77 22.57
C ILE A 3 -45.03 -14.00 23.01
N GLY A 4 -44.01 -14.57 23.63
CA GLY A 4 -43.53 -15.94 23.56
C GLY A 4 -42.17 -15.91 22.87
N LYS A 5 -41.13 -15.58 23.65
CA LYS A 5 -39.68 -15.82 23.43
C LYS A 5 -39.19 -15.87 21.98
N MET A 6 -38.33 -14.93 21.57
CA MET A 6 -37.17 -15.24 20.72
C MET A 6 -35.95 -14.41 21.13
N LYS A 7 -35.49 -14.62 22.36
CA LYS A 7 -34.14 -14.24 22.79
C LYS A 7 -33.15 -15.20 22.12
N LYS A 8 -32.65 -14.85 20.94
CA LYS A 8 -31.40 -15.38 20.36
C LYS A 8 -30.48 -14.20 20.02
N MET A 9 -30.00 -13.53 21.08
CA MET A 9 -28.83 -12.66 21.00
C MET A 9 -27.63 -13.55 21.32
N LYS A 10 -27.02 -14.20 20.32
CA LYS A 10 -25.78 -14.99 20.39
C LYS A 10 -25.52 -15.55 18.97
N GLU A 11 -24.35 -15.48 18.35
CA GLU A 11 -23.04 -14.96 18.72
C GLU A 11 -22.18 -15.00 17.43
N THR A 12 -22.52 -14.17 16.44
CA THR A 12 -21.59 -13.80 15.35
C THR A 12 -21.12 -12.38 15.62
N ALA A 13 -19.89 -12.03 15.21
CA ALA A 13 -19.25 -10.76 15.55
C ALA A 13 -20.03 -9.49 15.11
N LEU A 14 -21.16 -9.64 14.43
CA LEU A 14 -22.11 -8.60 14.04
C LEU A 14 -23.48 -8.83 14.67
N GLY A 15 -24.07 -7.76 15.22
CA GLY A 15 -25.45 -7.78 15.74
C GLY A 15 -26.51 -7.62 14.64
N CYS A 16 -27.74 -8.10 14.91
CA CYS A 16 -28.86 -8.03 13.97
C CYS A 16 -29.17 -6.60 13.51
N ASP A 17 -29.08 -5.61 14.42
CA ASP A 17 -29.35 -4.20 14.10
C ASP A 17 -28.36 -3.68 13.05
N THR A 18 -27.09 -4.04 13.20
CA THR A 18 -26.03 -3.68 12.24
C THR A 18 -26.24 -4.36 10.89
N VAL A 19 -26.60 -5.65 10.89
CA VAL A 19 -26.85 -6.39 9.65
C VAL A 19 -28.04 -5.77 8.91
N THR A 20 -29.16 -5.54 9.61
CA THR A 20 -30.38 -4.97 9.04
C THR A 20 -30.12 -3.60 8.40
N ALA A 21 -29.33 -2.75 9.05
CA ALA A 21 -28.94 -1.44 8.51
C ALA A 21 -28.07 -1.54 7.24
N LEU A 22 -27.41 -2.67 7.01
CA LEU A 22 -26.48 -2.88 5.90
C LEU A 22 -27.06 -3.74 4.77
N LEU A 23 -28.24 -4.33 4.93
CA LEU A 23 -28.82 -5.23 3.92
C LEU A 23 -29.02 -4.56 2.54
N SER A 24 -29.43 -3.29 2.50
CA SER A 24 -29.56 -2.56 1.23
C SER A 24 -28.22 -2.44 0.52
N ARG A 25 -27.18 -1.99 1.23
CA ARG A 25 -25.82 -1.86 0.67
C ARG A 25 -25.22 -3.21 0.28
N TYR A 26 -25.57 -4.26 1.02
CA TYR A 26 -25.22 -5.64 0.70
C TYR A 26 -25.87 -6.07 -0.63
N GLN A 27 -27.17 -5.80 -0.83
CA GLN A 27 -27.90 -6.10 -2.07
C GLN A 27 -27.30 -5.39 -3.29
N ASP A 28 -26.85 -4.15 -3.11
CA ASP A 28 -26.25 -3.32 -4.16
C ASP A 28 -24.75 -3.60 -4.38
N ASN A 29 -24.15 -4.56 -3.65
CA ASN A 29 -22.72 -4.90 -3.69
C ASN A 29 -21.79 -3.72 -3.33
N GLU A 30 -22.23 -2.81 -2.48
CA GLU A 30 -21.47 -1.62 -2.04
C GLU A 30 -20.61 -1.84 -0.78
N LEU A 31 -20.53 -3.08 -0.31
CA LEU A 31 -19.75 -3.48 0.86
C LEU A 31 -18.44 -4.14 0.43
N ASP A 32 -17.39 -3.95 1.22
CA ASP A 32 -16.13 -4.66 1.05
C ASP A 32 -16.30 -6.17 1.28
N ARG A 33 -15.36 -6.97 0.75
CA ARG A 33 -15.42 -8.44 0.83
C ARG A 33 -15.48 -8.96 2.27
N ASP A 34 -14.72 -8.36 3.19
CA ASP A 34 -14.67 -8.83 4.57
C ASP A 34 -16.02 -8.62 5.26
N MET A 35 -16.69 -7.50 4.96
CA MET A 35 -18.01 -7.19 5.47
C MET A 35 -19.09 -8.08 4.85
N GLN A 36 -19.01 -8.37 3.54
CA GLN A 36 -19.90 -9.33 2.88
C GLN A 36 -19.81 -10.71 3.51
N VAL A 37 -18.61 -11.20 3.83
CA VAL A 37 -18.41 -12.49 4.51
C VAL A 37 -19.05 -12.47 5.90
N LYS A 38 -18.86 -11.41 6.69
CA LYS A 38 -19.47 -11.29 8.03
C LYS A 38 -21.01 -11.30 7.97
N ILE A 39 -21.59 -10.58 7.02
CA ILE A 39 -23.04 -10.55 6.81
C ILE A 39 -23.54 -11.94 6.36
N ASN A 40 -22.86 -12.59 5.41
CA ASN A 40 -23.21 -13.94 4.97
C ASN A 40 -23.22 -14.94 6.14
N THR A 41 -22.18 -14.92 6.98
CA THR A 41 -22.13 -15.77 8.18
C THR A 41 -23.30 -15.50 9.11
N HIS A 42 -23.65 -14.23 9.34
CA HIS A 42 -24.82 -13.88 10.15
C HIS A 42 -26.13 -14.38 9.53
N LEU A 43 -26.31 -14.21 8.21
CA LEU A 43 -27.50 -14.66 7.48
C LEU A 43 -27.66 -16.19 7.52
N LEU A 44 -26.57 -16.96 7.59
CA LEU A 44 -26.65 -18.41 7.75
C LEU A 44 -27.28 -18.80 9.10
N GLU A 45 -27.02 -18.04 10.16
CA GLU A 45 -27.44 -18.36 11.52
C GLU A 45 -28.74 -17.66 11.97
N CYS A 46 -29.10 -16.54 11.33
CA CYS A 46 -30.19 -15.67 11.74
C CYS A 46 -31.34 -15.64 10.72
N ASP A 47 -32.40 -16.39 11.02
CA ASP A 47 -33.59 -16.45 10.17
C ASP A 47 -34.35 -15.12 10.08
N ALA A 48 -34.26 -14.27 11.11
CA ALA A 48 -34.91 -12.96 11.10
C ALA A 48 -34.28 -12.04 10.05
N CYS A 49 -32.94 -11.94 10.04
CA CYS A 49 -32.23 -11.11 9.06
C CYS A 49 -32.36 -11.66 7.63
N ARG A 50 -32.44 -12.99 7.48
CA ARG A 50 -32.70 -13.63 6.18
C ARG A 50 -34.05 -13.23 5.60
N LYS A 51 -35.11 -13.25 6.42
CA LYS A 51 -36.46 -12.81 5.99
C LYS A 51 -36.49 -11.34 5.59
N GLU A 52 -35.75 -10.48 6.28
CA GLU A 52 -35.67 -9.07 5.88
C GLU A 52 -34.94 -8.89 4.54
N LEU A 53 -33.89 -9.67 4.28
CA LEU A 53 -33.23 -9.67 2.98
C LEU A 53 -34.18 -10.13 1.86
N GLU A 54 -34.91 -11.23 2.08
CA GLU A 54 -35.91 -11.74 1.12
C GLU A 54 -37.02 -10.70 0.83
N SER A 55 -37.47 -9.96 1.86
CA SER A 55 -38.44 -8.88 1.73
C SER A 55 -37.92 -7.77 0.80
N LEU A 56 -36.66 -7.35 0.98
CA LEU A 56 -36.01 -6.37 0.10
C LEU A 56 -35.86 -6.88 -1.34
N GLU A 57 -35.49 -8.15 -1.52
CA GLU A 57 -35.41 -8.79 -2.84
C GLU A 57 -36.76 -8.84 -3.56
N GLN A 58 -37.83 -9.09 -2.82
CA GLN A 58 -39.19 -9.11 -3.37
C GLN A 58 -39.59 -7.74 -3.91
N VAL A 59 -39.28 -6.65 -3.19
CA VAL A 59 -39.54 -5.28 -3.66
C VAL A 59 -38.74 -5.00 -4.94
N THR A 60 -37.45 -5.31 -4.95
CA THR A 60 -36.59 -5.13 -6.13
C THR A 60 -37.09 -5.93 -7.33
N HIS A 61 -37.57 -7.15 -7.10
CA HIS A 61 -38.14 -7.99 -8.15
C HIS A 61 -39.43 -7.39 -8.74
N GLN A 62 -40.33 -6.88 -7.89
CA GLN A 62 -41.57 -6.22 -8.36
C GLN A 62 -41.27 -4.98 -9.20
N VAL A 63 -40.29 -4.18 -8.81
CA VAL A 63 -39.86 -3.01 -9.59
C VAL A 63 -39.31 -3.43 -10.95
N LYS A 64 -38.50 -4.50 -11.01
CA LYS A 64 -37.94 -5.03 -12.26
C LYS A 64 -39.00 -5.61 -13.22
N GLN A 65 -40.17 -5.97 -12.71
CA GLN A 65 -41.28 -6.45 -13.53
C GLN A 65 -42.11 -5.33 -14.18
N LEU A 66 -41.83 -4.08 -13.85
CA LEU A 66 -42.50 -2.95 -14.49
C LEU A 66 -42.17 -2.93 -15.99
N PRO A 67 -43.14 -2.55 -16.85
CA PRO A 67 -42.90 -2.46 -18.27
C PRO A 67 -41.77 -1.47 -18.56
N GLU A 68 -40.92 -1.83 -19.51
CA GLU A 68 -39.89 -0.93 -20.00
C GLU A 68 -40.56 0.33 -20.55
N VAL A 69 -40.12 1.49 -20.05
CA VAL A 69 -40.64 2.77 -20.50
C VAL A 69 -40.02 3.06 -21.86
N ASP A 70 -40.87 3.16 -22.88
CA ASP A 70 -40.43 3.52 -24.23
C ASP A 70 -39.82 4.93 -24.19
N THR A 71 -38.53 5.00 -24.47
CA THR A 71 -37.82 6.29 -24.48
C THR A 71 -38.21 7.06 -25.74
N ALA A 72 -38.27 8.39 -25.66
CA ALA A 72 -38.54 9.20 -26.84
C ALA A 72 -37.54 8.84 -27.96
N VAL A 73 -38.01 8.78 -29.21
CA VAL A 73 -37.26 8.32 -30.41
C VAL A 73 -35.89 9.01 -30.57
N ASN A 74 -35.68 10.16 -29.93
CA ASN A 74 -34.45 10.95 -29.99
C ASN A 74 -33.74 11.12 -28.62
N PHE A 75 -34.12 10.38 -27.58
CA PHE A 75 -33.56 10.54 -26.23
C PHE A 75 -32.04 10.37 -26.23
N THR A 76 -31.53 9.30 -26.85
CA THR A 76 -30.09 9.06 -26.99
C THR A 76 -29.40 10.19 -27.76
N ALA A 77 -30.00 10.69 -28.84
CA ALA A 77 -29.42 11.77 -29.63
C ALA A 77 -29.31 13.08 -28.82
N VAL A 78 -30.39 13.46 -28.11
CA VAL A 78 -30.43 14.65 -27.26
C VAL A 78 -29.45 14.55 -26.08
N VAL A 79 -29.37 13.40 -25.42
CA VAL A 79 -28.43 13.17 -24.31
C VAL A 79 -26.98 13.21 -24.80
N MET A 80 -26.69 12.56 -25.94
CA MET A 80 -25.33 12.53 -26.48
C MET A 80 -24.87 13.91 -26.98
N GLU A 81 -25.76 14.71 -27.59
CA GLU A 81 -25.47 16.10 -27.94
C GLU A 81 -25.08 16.93 -26.71
N THR A 82 -25.83 16.78 -25.60
CA THR A 82 -25.55 17.48 -24.34
C THR A 82 -24.22 17.06 -23.68
N ILE A 83 -23.79 15.81 -23.87
CA ILE A 83 -22.51 15.31 -23.33
C ILE A 83 -21.33 15.84 -24.17
N ILE A 84 -21.46 15.85 -25.49
CA ILE A 84 -20.39 16.28 -26.42
C ILE A 84 -20.05 17.76 -26.23
N GLU A 85 -21.04 18.63 -26.08
CA GLU A 85 -20.82 20.07 -25.84
C GLU A 85 -19.95 20.34 -24.60
N LYS A 86 -20.04 19.48 -23.57
CA LYS A 86 -19.33 19.69 -22.30
C LYS A 86 -17.87 19.26 -22.32
N GLU A 87 -17.47 18.39 -23.25
CA GLU A 87 -16.08 17.95 -23.38
C GLU A 87 -15.22 18.95 -24.17
N GLU A 88 -15.80 19.69 -25.12
CA GLU A 88 -15.05 20.64 -25.95
C GLU A 88 -14.54 21.86 -25.17
N GLU A 89 -15.22 22.27 -24.10
CA GLU A 89 -14.78 23.41 -23.27
C GLU A 89 -13.56 23.09 -22.39
N LYS A 90 -13.28 21.82 -22.09
CA LYS A 90 -12.27 21.44 -21.09
C LYS A 90 -10.85 21.25 -21.62
N ILE A 91 -10.64 21.28 -22.94
CA ILE A 91 -9.33 20.93 -23.56
C ILE A 91 -8.70 22.11 -24.34
N ARG A 92 -9.20 23.34 -24.18
CA ARG A 92 -8.59 24.50 -24.85
C ARG A 92 -7.25 24.97 -24.25
N TRP A 93 -6.92 24.55 -23.03
CA TRP A 93 -5.68 24.92 -22.34
C TRP A 93 -4.53 23.91 -22.50
N PHE A 94 -4.82 22.67 -22.92
CA PHE A 94 -3.81 21.61 -23.06
C PHE A 94 -3.22 21.48 -24.48
N LYS A 95 -3.66 22.29 -25.44
CA LYS A 95 -3.04 22.36 -26.78
C LYS A 95 -1.89 23.36 -26.82
N LEU A 96 -0.90 23.22 -25.94
CA LEU A 96 0.41 23.82 -26.21
C LEU A 96 1.08 22.98 -27.31
N PRO A 97 1.68 23.59 -28.35
CA PRO A 97 2.32 22.84 -29.42
C PRO A 97 3.41 21.95 -28.83
N SER A 98 3.50 20.70 -29.28
CA SER A 98 4.47 19.68 -28.82
C SER A 98 5.92 20.19 -28.78
N LEU A 99 6.26 21.16 -29.64
CA LEU A 99 7.55 21.84 -29.66
C LEU A 99 7.90 22.61 -28.36
N ALA A 100 6.90 23.15 -27.66
CA ALA A 100 7.12 23.94 -26.44
C ALA A 100 7.69 23.09 -25.30
N TYR A 101 7.26 21.83 -25.18
CA TYR A 101 7.80 20.91 -24.18
C TYR A 101 9.25 20.53 -24.47
N SER A 102 9.61 20.35 -25.75
CA SER A 102 11.00 20.09 -26.15
C SER A 102 11.90 21.26 -25.79
N PHE A 103 11.46 22.49 -26.06
CA PHE A 103 12.24 23.69 -25.73
C PHE A 103 12.42 23.87 -24.22
N VAL A 104 11.37 23.66 -23.41
CA VAL A 104 11.45 23.74 -21.94
C VAL A 104 12.37 22.63 -21.38
N PHE A 105 12.28 21.41 -21.90
CA PHE A 105 13.14 20.30 -21.47
C PHE A 105 14.61 20.54 -21.83
N ILE A 106 14.89 21.02 -23.05
CA ILE A 106 16.23 21.39 -23.50
C ILE A 106 16.77 22.56 -22.67
N LEU A 107 15.96 23.59 -22.42
CA LEU A 107 16.34 24.71 -21.57
C LEU A 107 16.67 24.25 -20.15
N PHE A 108 15.87 23.35 -19.57
CA PHE A 108 16.09 22.78 -18.24
C PHE A 108 17.36 21.91 -18.18
N LEU A 109 17.63 21.11 -19.21
CA LEU A 109 18.87 20.33 -19.32
C LEU A 109 20.10 21.24 -19.46
N LEU A 110 20.02 22.25 -20.31
CA LEU A 110 21.12 23.20 -20.51
C LEU A 110 21.36 24.03 -19.25
N LEU A 111 20.32 24.53 -18.59
CA LEU A 111 20.42 25.20 -17.29
C LEU A 111 20.98 24.26 -16.21
N GLY A 112 20.54 23.01 -16.15
CA GLY A 112 21.00 22.03 -15.19
C GLY A 112 22.48 21.68 -15.37
N VAL A 113 22.94 21.50 -16.61
CA VAL A 113 24.36 21.27 -16.95
C VAL A 113 25.21 22.50 -16.63
N TRP A 114 24.72 23.70 -16.98
CA TRP A 114 25.42 24.95 -16.66
C TRP A 114 25.50 25.17 -15.15
N PHE A 115 24.42 24.93 -14.41
CA PHE A 115 24.35 25.04 -12.95
C PHE A 115 25.25 24.00 -12.25
N ASN A 116 25.30 22.77 -12.75
CA ASN A 116 26.21 21.73 -12.26
C ASN A 116 27.69 22.13 -12.48
N SER A 117 28.02 22.64 -13.67
CA SER A 117 29.37 23.13 -13.96
C SER A 117 29.74 24.41 -13.20
N SER A 118 28.76 25.28 -12.90
CA SER A 118 28.97 26.54 -12.19
C SER A 118 29.06 26.37 -10.67
N LEU A 119 28.39 25.38 -10.08
CA LEU A 119 28.59 24.99 -8.68
C LEU A 119 29.80 24.05 -8.50
N GLY A 120 30.19 23.32 -9.55
CA GLY A 120 31.36 22.45 -9.56
C GLY A 120 32.70 23.17 -9.59
N ASN A 121 32.73 24.50 -9.81
CA ASN A 121 33.96 25.30 -9.88
C ASN A 121 34.02 26.46 -8.88
N ILE A 122 33.29 26.37 -7.76
CA ILE A 122 33.45 27.30 -6.61
C ILE A 122 34.00 26.63 -5.34
N ASN A 123 34.41 25.36 -5.40
CA ASN A 123 35.08 24.69 -4.28
C ASN A 123 36.44 24.14 -4.71
N GLY A 124 37.45 25.01 -4.69
CA GLY A 124 38.81 24.61 -4.35
C GLY A 124 38.89 24.21 -2.87
N GLY A 125 38.21 23.12 -2.51
CA GLY A 125 38.10 22.60 -1.15
C GLY A 125 38.31 21.08 -1.14
N SER A 126 39.11 20.63 -0.18
CA SER A 126 39.71 19.30 -0.06
C SER A 126 38.75 18.10 -0.16
N PRO A 127 39.26 16.92 -0.55
CA PRO A 127 38.54 15.66 -0.38
C PRO A 127 38.50 15.33 1.11
N GLN A 128 37.41 15.68 1.79
CA GLN A 128 37.26 15.38 3.21
C GLN A 128 35.91 14.70 3.50
N ASN A 129 36.03 13.40 3.77
CA ASN A 129 35.17 12.60 4.65
C ASN A 129 33.76 12.22 4.17
N GLN A 130 33.69 11.13 3.39
CA GLN A 130 32.48 10.34 3.25
C GLN A 130 32.32 9.40 4.46
N PRO A 131 31.10 9.19 5.01
CA PRO A 131 30.85 8.31 6.16
C PRO A 131 31.23 6.84 5.91
N GLU A 132 31.41 6.43 4.66
CA GLU A 132 31.72 5.04 4.29
C GLU A 132 33.19 4.65 4.55
N THR A 133 34.12 5.61 4.55
CA THR A 133 35.54 5.33 4.82
C THR A 133 35.84 5.08 6.30
N TYR A 134 35.03 5.62 7.21
CA TYR A 134 35.23 5.43 8.66
C TYR A 134 34.91 4.02 9.13
N MET A 135 33.87 3.41 8.56
CA MET A 135 33.52 2.03 8.89
C MET A 135 34.57 1.06 8.37
N ALA A 136 35.12 1.30 7.17
CA ALA A 136 36.24 0.52 6.65
C ALA A 136 37.49 0.65 7.53
N GLN A 137 37.83 1.85 8.00
CA GLN A 137 38.96 2.06 8.92
C GLN A 137 38.74 1.38 10.28
N LEU A 138 37.56 1.52 10.90
CA LEU A 138 37.24 0.88 12.18
C LEU A 138 37.27 -0.65 12.11
N LEU A 139 36.76 -1.23 11.02
CA LEU A 139 36.82 -2.68 10.81
C LEU A 139 38.27 -3.16 10.65
N THR A 140 39.08 -2.42 9.87
CA THR A 140 40.49 -2.77 9.66
C THR A 140 41.31 -2.67 10.95
N GLU A 141 41.07 -1.64 11.77
CA GLU A 141 41.76 -1.47 13.05
C GLU A 141 41.36 -2.54 14.06
N SER A 142 40.08 -2.94 14.10
CA SER A 142 39.62 -4.05 14.94
C SER A 142 40.24 -5.40 14.56
N GLN A 143 40.50 -5.63 13.27
CA GLN A 143 41.15 -6.85 12.79
C GLN A 143 42.64 -6.88 13.14
N ASN A 144 43.34 -5.75 13.04
CA ASN A 144 44.75 -5.65 13.43
C ASN A 144 44.96 -5.89 14.93
N LEU A 145 44.09 -5.37 15.80
CA LEU A 145 44.14 -5.63 17.25
C LEU A 145 43.95 -7.12 17.57
N ARG A 146 43.12 -7.84 16.81
CA ARG A 146 42.96 -9.30 16.96
C ARG A 146 44.18 -10.07 16.47
N LEU A 147 44.84 -9.60 15.41
CA LEU A 147 46.07 -10.23 14.89
C LEU A 147 47.24 -10.07 15.86
N ILE A 148 47.37 -8.92 16.54
CA ILE A 148 48.41 -8.69 17.55
C ILE A 148 48.26 -9.68 18.72
N ASN A 149 47.05 -9.84 19.27
CA ASN A 149 46.80 -10.80 20.36
C ASN A 149 47.05 -12.26 19.96
N VAL A 150 46.70 -12.65 18.73
CA VAL A 150 46.93 -14.03 18.27
C VAL A 150 48.41 -14.31 18.05
N GLN A 151 49.17 -13.33 17.56
CA GLN A 151 50.61 -13.49 17.34
C GLN A 151 51.40 -13.51 18.64
N GLU A 152 50.97 -12.74 19.65
CA GLU A 152 51.55 -12.76 21.00
C GLU A 152 51.27 -14.10 21.72
N ILE A 153 50.02 -14.59 21.67
CA ILE A 153 49.66 -15.92 22.21
C ILE A 153 50.39 -17.05 21.48
N ALA A 154 50.55 -16.96 20.15
CA ALA A 154 51.30 -17.94 19.38
C ALA A 154 52.81 -17.93 19.73
N MET A 155 53.37 -16.75 20.04
CA MET A 155 54.76 -16.63 20.46
C MET A 155 54.98 -17.16 21.89
N GLU A 156 54.04 -16.91 22.82
CA GLU A 156 54.07 -17.48 24.18
C GLU A 156 53.92 -19.01 24.17
N LEU A 157 53.03 -19.56 23.32
CA LEU A 157 52.83 -21.00 23.19
C LEU A 157 54.02 -21.73 22.53
N LEU A 158 54.78 -21.05 21.66
CA LEU A 158 55.99 -21.64 21.07
C LEU A 158 57.19 -21.62 22.03
N ASP A 159 57.20 -20.75 23.04
CA ASP A 159 58.25 -20.73 24.08
C ASP A 159 57.98 -21.79 25.17
N ILE A 160 56.72 -22.09 25.48
CA ILE A 160 56.32 -23.17 26.43
C ILE A 160 56.64 -24.57 25.88
N GLY A 161 56.78 -24.73 24.55
CA GLY A 161 57.07 -26.01 23.90
C GLY A 161 58.54 -26.46 23.89
N ASN A 162 59.48 -25.60 24.31
CA ASN A 162 60.93 -25.86 24.17
C ASN A 162 61.71 -25.83 25.50
N GLY A 163 61.02 -25.97 26.64
CA GLY A 163 61.63 -26.02 27.96
C GLY A 163 61.02 -27.11 28.83
N ASN A 164 61.64 -28.30 28.81
CA ASN A 164 61.95 -29.15 29.97
C ASN A 164 60.83 -29.32 31.01
N GLY A 165 60.23 -30.49 31.15
CA GLY A 165 60.89 -31.60 31.82
C GLY A 165 60.51 -31.61 33.30
N ALA A 166 60.37 -32.82 33.86
CA ALA A 166 60.06 -33.08 35.28
C ALA A 166 58.61 -32.66 35.66
N THR A 167 57.81 -33.40 36.41
CA THR A 167 58.03 -34.51 37.33
C THR A 167 56.68 -34.82 37.98
N HIS A 168 56.53 -36.04 38.52
CA HIS A 168 55.69 -36.36 39.68
C HIS A 168 54.16 -36.30 39.41
N GLU A 169 53.27 -37.15 39.93
CA GLU A 169 53.18 -38.14 41.01
C GLU A 169 51.64 -38.36 41.08
N LYS A 170 51.00 -39.51 41.29
CA LYS A 170 51.21 -40.73 42.06
C LYS A 170 50.16 -41.74 41.57
#